data_AF-A0A821LK96-F1
#
_entry.id   AF-A0A821LK96-F1
#
_cell.length_a   1.000
_cell.length_b   1.000
_cell.length_c   1.000
_cell.angle_alpha   90.00
_cell.angle_beta   90.00
_cell.angle_gamma   90.00
#
_symmetry.space_group_name_H-M   'P 1'
#
loop_
_entity.id
_entity.type
_entity.pdbx_description
1 polymer ?
#
loop_
_entity_poly.entity_id
_entity_poly.type
_entity_poly.pdbx_seq_one_letter_code
_entity_poly.pdbx_strand_id
1 'polypeptide(L)' 'MSEDLNRLISAASQQPKPFILVGADLGTIVARFYAQMYEFDVSHLFLIDPLVETLFDNEQWKIIGRLL' A
#
# COMPACT_ATOMS: atom_id res chain seq x y z
N MET A 1 7.32 -9.75 5.11
CA MET A 1 7.41 -8.69 4.07
C MET A 1 7.46 -7.29 4.69
N SER A 2 6.40 -6.80 5.37
CA SER A 2 6.45 -5.45 5.97
C SER A 2 7.45 -5.33 7.12
N GLU A 3 7.61 -6.38 7.91
CA GLU A 3 8.63 -6.41 8.97
C GLU A 3 10.05 -6.51 8.41
N ASP A 4 10.26 -7.28 7.35
CA ASP A 4 11.55 -7.34 6.65
C ASP A 4 11.90 -5.98 6.04
N LEU A 5 10.90 -5.29 5.47
CA LEU A 5 11.03 -3.91 4.99
C LEU A 5 11.40 -2.97 6.14
N ASN A 6 10.83 -3.16 7.34
CA ASN A 6 11.17 -2.34 8.51
C ASN A 6 12.62 -2.54 8.94
N ARG A 7 13.09 -3.79 8.93
CA ARG A 7 14.50 -4.12 9.21
C ARG A 7 15.43 -3.52 8.16
N LEU A 8 15.06 -3.62 6.88
CA LEU A 8 15.84 -3.04 5.78
C LEU A 8 15.96 -1.51 5.94
N ILE A 9 14.84 -0.82 6.19
CA ILE A 9 14.79 0.64 6.32
C ILE A 9 15.51 1.11 7.59
N SER A 10 15.23 0.48 8.73
CA SER A 10 15.70 0.97 10.04
C SER A 10 17.12 0.51 10.37
N ALA A 11 17.44 -0.77 10.15
CA ALA A 11 18.71 -1.35 10.59
C ALA A 11 19.78 -1.29 9.50
N ALA A 12 19.43 -1.57 8.24
CA ALA A 12 20.41 -1.60 7.15
C ALA A 12 20.60 -0.23 6.50
N SER A 13 19.51 0.43 6.11
CA SER A 13 19.57 1.73 5.44
C SER A 13 19.64 2.92 6.40
N GLN A 14 19.24 2.72 7.68
CA GLN A 14 19.16 3.79 8.69
C GLN A 14 18.42 5.03 8.20
N GLN A 15 17.32 4.85 7.46
CA GLN A 15 16.60 6.00 6.89
C GLN A 15 16.05 6.90 8.01
N PRO A 16 16.26 8.22 7.93
CA PRO A 16 15.63 9.16 8.83
C PRO A 16 14.11 9.07 8.72
N LYS A 17 13.45 9.10 9.87
CA LYS A 17 12.00 9.05 10.01
C LYS A 17 11.47 10.43 10.47
N PRO A 18 10.25 10.82 10.07
CA PRO A 18 9.37 10.07 9.17
C PRO A 18 9.76 10.26 7.70
N PHE A 19 9.51 9.25 6.86
CA PHE A 19 9.77 9.32 5.41
C PHE A 19 8.48 9.23 4.59
N ILE A 20 8.59 9.47 3.29
CA ILE A 20 7.49 9.25 2.34
C ILE A 20 7.62 7.82 1.81
N LEU A 21 6.55 7.05 1.89
CA LEU A 21 6.51 5.68 1.37
C LEU A 21 5.67 5.63 0.09
N VAL A 22 6.26 5.11 -0.98
CA VAL A 22 5.61 4.97 -2.29
C VAL A 22 5.50 3.49 -2.64
N GLY A 23 4.29 3.00 -2.86
CA GLY A 23 4.01 1.66 -3.37
C GLY A 23 3.44 1.71 -4.79
N ALA A 24 3.73 0.72 -5.62
CA ALA A 24 3.17 0.58 -6.96
C ALA A 24 2.65 -0.84 -7.19
N ASP A 25 1.51 -0.99 -7.88
CA ASP A 25 0.90 -2.29 -8.21
C ASP A 25 0.72 -3.17 -6.95
N LEU A 26 1.18 -4.42 -6.96
CA LEU A 26 1.20 -5.30 -5.79
C LEU A 26 2.02 -4.75 -4.60
N GLY A 27 3.02 -3.91 -4.86
CA GLY A 27 3.82 -3.25 -3.82
C GLY A 27 3.00 -2.29 -2.96
N THR A 28 1.84 -1.81 -3.45
CA THR A 28 0.91 -1.00 -2.66
C THR A 28 0.36 -1.76 -1.44
N ILE A 29 0.28 -3.08 -1.50
CA ILE A 29 -0.18 -3.94 -0.40
C ILE A 29 0.81 -3.88 0.75
N VAL A 30 2.09 -4.12 0.46
CA VAL A 30 3.17 -4.08 1.46
C VAL A 30 3.31 -2.67 2.03
N ALA A 31 3.22 -1.64 1.18
CA ALA A 31 3.32 -0.24 1.60
C ALA A 31 2.18 0.15 2.57
N ARG A 32 0.95 -0.28 2.30
CA ARG A 32 -0.20 -0.08 3.21
C ARG A 32 0.01 -0.75 4.55
N PHE A 33 0.34 -2.04 4.54
CA PHE A 33 0.57 -2.78 5.79
C PHE A 33 1.71 -2.18 6.59
N TYR A 34 2.78 -1.75 5.93
CA TYR A 34 3.88 -1.07 6.59
C TYR A 34 3.42 0.22 7.29
N ALA A 35 2.72 1.10 6.58
CA ALA A 35 2.22 2.36 7.15
C ALA A 35 1.22 2.14 8.30
N GLN A 36 0.43 1.07 8.26
CA GLN A 36 -0.49 0.72 9.34
C GLN A 36 0.22 0.17 10.58
N MET A 37 1.27 -0.64 10.41
CA MET A 37 2.01 -1.22 11.54
C MET A 37 3.03 -0.25 12.15
N TYR A 38 3.54 0.69 11.37
CA TYR A 38 4.59 1.64 11.76
C TYR A 38 4.16 3.08 11.45
N GLU A 39 3.03 3.51 12.00
CA GLU A 39 2.40 4.81 11.69
C GLU A 39 3.32 6.03 11.87
N PHE A 40 4.25 5.98 12.83
CA PHE A 40 5.20 7.06 13.10
C PHE A 40 6.41 7.08 12.16
N ASP A 41 6.64 6.00 11.40
CA ASP A 41 7.75 5.90 10.45
C ASP A 41 7.42 6.61 9.12
N VAL A 42 6.12 6.75 8.80
CA VAL A 42 5.63 7.22 7.50
C VAL A 42 4.88 8.54 7.64
N SER A 43 5.37 9.60 6.99
CA SER A 43 4.68 10.90 6.95
C SER A 43 3.57 10.93 5.91
N HIS A 44 3.79 10.29 4.75
CA HIS A 44 2.87 10.25 3.63
C HIS A 44 2.98 8.90 2.92
N LEU A 45 1.83 8.37 2.49
CA LEU A 45 1.73 7.14 1.72
C LEU A 45 1.17 7.45 0.34
N PHE A 46 1.95 7.18 -0.71
CA PHE A 46 1.50 7.27 -2.10
C PHE A 46 1.36 5.89 -2.70
N LEU A 47 0.22 5.62 -3.33
CA LEU A 47 -0.10 4.33 -3.92
C LEU A 47 -0.40 4.53 -5.40
N ILE A 48 0.42 3.94 -6.26
CA ILE A 48 0.32 4.05 -7.71
C ILE A 48 -0.29 2.75 -8.22
N ASP A 49 -1.40 2.86 -8.94
CA ASP A 49 -2.12 1.71 -9.52
C ASP A 49 -2.37 0.57 -8.51
N PRO A 50 -3.08 0.83 -7.39
CA PRO A 50 -3.26 -0.18 -6.35
C PRO A 50 -4.17 -1.32 -6.83
N LEU A 51 -3.57 -2.46 -7.18
CA LEU A 51 -4.28 -3.63 -7.69
C LEU A 51 -5.44 -4.07 -6.79
N VAL A 52 -5.30 -4.01 -5.47
CA VAL A 52 -6.37 -4.45 -4.54
C VAL A 52 -7.66 -3.64 -4.70
N GLU A 53 -7.55 -2.37 -5.08
CA GLU A 53 -8.74 -1.53 -5.29
C GLU A 53 -9.44 -1.88 -6.60
N THR A 54 -8.70 -2.38 -7.61
CA THR A 54 -9.24 -2.75 -8.92
C THR A 54 -9.70 -4.20 -9.00
N LEU A 55 -9.19 -5.11 -8.15
CA LEU A 55 -9.59 -6.53 -8.11
C LEU A 55 -11.09 -6.74 -7.85
N PHE A 56 -11.72 -5.81 -7.12
CA PHE A 56 -13.15 -5.88 -6.79
C PHE A 56 -14.01 -4.94 -7.64
N ASP A 57 -13.40 -4.10 -8.48
CA ASP A 57 -14.11 -3.20 -9.40
C ASP A 57 -14.48 -3.94 -10.70
N ASN A 58 -15.10 -5.11 -10.54
CA ASN A 58 -15.66 -5.87 -11.64
C ASN A 58 -16.93 -5.16 -12.12
N GLU A 59 -16.78 -4.29 -13.11
CA GLU A 59 -17.86 -3.63 -13.88
C GLU A 59 -18.97 -4.60 -14.35
N GLN A 60 -18.68 -5.90 -14.42
CA GLN A 60 -19.65 -6.96 -14.75
C GLN A 60 -20.86 -7.01 -13.80
N TRP A 61 -20.71 -6.63 -12.52
CA TRP A 61 -21.83 -6.60 -11.56
C TRP A 61 -22.68 -5.32 -11.65
N LYS A 62 -22.12 -4.22 -12.17
CA LYS A 62 -22.84 -2.94 -12.31
C LYS A 62 -23.91 -2.99 -13.41
N ILE A 63 -23.72 -3.83 -14.43
CA ILE A 63 -24.68 -4.00 -15.54
C ILE A 63 -25.95 -4.74 -15.08
N ILE A 64 -25.81 -5.74 -14.21
CA ILE A 64 -26.95 -6.53 -13.71
C ILE A 64 -27.85 -5.69 -12.78
N GLY A 65 -27.27 -4.83 -11.95
CA GLY A 65 -28.03 -3.95 -11.04
C GLY A 65 -28.78 -2.79 -11.71
N ARG A 66 -28.56 -2.54 -13.01
CA ARG A 66 -29.22 -1.45 -13.76
C ARG A 66 -30.35 -1.95 -14.68
N LEU A 67 -30.53 -3.26 -14.75
CA LEU A 67 -31.56 -3.97 -15.52
C LEU A 67 -32.67 -4.58 -14.64
N LEU A 68 -32.59 -4.35 -13.32
CA LEU A 68 -33.64 -4.64 -12.32
C LEU A 68 -34.15 -3.33 -11.72
#